data_AF-R7I1T4-F1
#
_entry.id   AF-R7I1T4-F1
#
_cell.length_a   1.000
_cell.length_b   1.000
_cell.length_c   1.000
_cell.angle_alpha   90.00
_cell.angle_beta   90.00
_cell.angle_gamma   90.00
#
_symmetry.space_group_name_H-M   'P 1'
#
loop_
_entity.id
_entity.type
_entity.pdbx_description
1 polymer ?
#
loop_
_entity_poly.entity_id
_entity_poly.type
_entity_poly.pdbx_seq_one_letter_code
_entity_poly.pdbx_strand_id
1 'polypeptide(L)'
;MNTGISFTGLKNIGYARIIVDDNVPKSRVIMNMELTNDKNNKDLTNFRQILRNRPQLKNDINDKFVNIEHDVVKANGCLYSKVMLNGKLILPNERDNYIMSFLKGLVNRVQNLKVKDFQVDPDYHLMREAQEGLVYKEDIVDYLDGSKGEFDILKGSGLTEKFDLYFNDPTIQLSEKDDEKLFNSVDEFVAVLHDPLYVKQRASLMDALLKSYTNIDAGS
;
A
#
# COMPACT_ATOMS: atom_id res chain seq x y z
N MET A 1 -12.61 -26.81 -2.68
CA MET A 1 -12.57 -25.46 -2.09
C MET A 1 -13.15 -24.49 -3.10
N ASN A 2 -14.10 -23.67 -2.68
CA ASN A 2 -14.92 -22.83 -3.56
C ASN A 2 -14.05 -21.89 -4.40
N THR A 3 -13.93 -22.16 -5.70
CA THR A 3 -13.33 -21.25 -6.69
C THR A 3 -14.31 -20.13 -6.99
N GLY A 4 -14.63 -19.32 -5.97
CA GLY A 4 -15.54 -18.20 -6.07
C GLY A 4 -14.98 -17.19 -7.06
N ILE A 5 -15.67 -17.00 -8.18
CA ILE A 5 -15.40 -15.93 -9.14
C ILE A 5 -15.49 -14.61 -8.35
N SER A 6 -14.39 -13.87 -8.27
CA SER A 6 -14.41 -12.53 -7.72
C SER A 6 -15.19 -11.65 -8.68
N PHE A 7 -16.30 -11.05 -8.23
CA PHE A 7 -17.07 -10.14 -9.07
C PHE A 7 -16.27 -8.89 -9.45
N THR A 8 -15.31 -8.50 -8.61
CA THR A 8 -14.49 -7.30 -8.78
C THR A 8 -13.10 -7.58 -9.29
N GLY A 9 -12.58 -8.81 -9.15
CA GLY A 9 -11.19 -9.16 -9.51
C GLY A 9 -10.13 -8.65 -8.55
N LEU A 10 -10.52 -7.99 -7.46
CA LEU A 10 -9.62 -7.37 -6.49
C LEU A 10 -9.93 -7.92 -5.11
N LYS A 11 -8.89 -8.28 -4.37
CA LYS A 11 -9.00 -8.85 -3.03
C LYS A 11 -7.92 -8.27 -2.11
N ASN A 12 -8.19 -8.27 -0.81
CA ASN A 12 -7.23 -7.97 0.24
C ASN A 12 -6.53 -6.62 0.00
N ILE A 13 -7.33 -5.62 -0.35
CA ILE A 13 -6.82 -4.29 -0.68
C ILE A 13 -6.38 -3.62 0.61
N GLY A 14 -5.12 -3.18 0.66
CA GLY A 14 -4.56 -2.39 1.75
C GLY A 14 -4.22 -0.99 1.28
N TYR A 15 -4.31 -0.03 2.20
CA TYR A 15 -3.86 1.34 1.98
C TYR A 15 -2.98 1.78 3.14
N ALA A 16 -1.90 2.51 2.84
CA ALA A 16 -1.08 3.16 3.84
C ALA A 16 -0.69 4.56 3.37
N ARG A 17 -0.60 5.49 4.33
CA ARG A 17 0.10 6.76 4.14
C ARG A 17 1.09 6.93 5.27
N ILE A 18 2.35 7.12 4.92
CA ILE A 18 3.46 7.31 5.84
C ILE A 18 3.99 8.72 5.68
N ILE A 19 4.24 9.40 6.79
CA ILE A 19 4.82 10.74 6.88
C ILE A 19 6.19 10.59 7.53
N VAL A 20 7.25 10.98 6.81
CA VAL A 20 8.63 10.78 7.29
C VAL A 20 9.20 12.04 7.93
N ASP A 21 8.77 13.21 7.48
CA ASP A 21 9.13 14.50 8.05
C ASP A 21 7.95 15.46 7.86
N ASP A 22 7.62 16.24 8.89
CA ASP A 22 6.58 17.26 8.83
C ASP A 22 7.09 18.58 8.24
N ASN A 23 8.39 18.84 8.35
CA ASN A 23 9.05 20.07 7.89
C ASN A 23 9.47 19.98 6.42
N VAL A 24 9.66 18.76 5.93
CA VAL A 24 9.92 18.45 4.52
C VAL A 24 8.79 17.53 4.07
N PRO A 25 7.99 17.86 3.04
CA PRO A 25 6.90 17.00 2.59
C PRO A 25 7.48 15.71 1.98
N LYS A 26 7.87 14.78 2.85
CA LYS A 26 8.27 13.43 2.52
C LYS A 26 7.15 12.52 2.96
N SER A 27 6.38 12.06 1.98
CA SER A 27 5.24 11.20 2.24
C SER A 27 5.18 10.10 1.22
N ARG A 28 4.87 8.91 1.70
CA ARG A 28 4.66 7.71 0.90
C ARG A 28 3.19 7.37 0.99
N VAL A 29 2.53 7.27 -0.15
CA VAL A 29 1.15 6.80 -0.26
C VAL A 29 1.21 5.46 -0.98
N ILE A 30 0.67 4.42 -0.37
CA ILE A 30 0.81 3.05 -0.84
C ILE A 30 -0.57 2.40 -0.90
N MET A 31 -0.80 1.63 -1.96
CA MET A 31 -1.97 0.79 -2.10
C MET A 31 -1.53 -0.58 -2.61
N ASN A 32 -1.80 -1.61 -1.82
CA ASN A 32 -1.55 -3.00 -2.18
C ASN A 32 -2.88 -3.70 -2.49
N MET A 33 -2.88 -4.64 -3.42
CA MET A 33 -4.03 -5.49 -3.70
C MET A 33 -3.61 -6.81 -4.36
N GLU A 34 -4.37 -7.86 -4.09
CA GLU A 34 -4.30 -9.13 -4.82
C GLU A 34 -5.22 -9.09 -6.04
N LEU A 35 -4.68 -9.35 -7.23
CA LEU A 35 -5.48 -9.56 -8.43
C LEU A 35 -5.99 -10.99 -8.50
N THR A 36 -7.30 -11.14 -8.65
CA THR A 36 -7.98 -12.42 -8.87
C THR A 36 -8.64 -12.44 -10.24
N ASN A 37 -9.21 -13.58 -10.63
CA ASN A 37 -9.98 -13.65 -11.88
C ASN A 37 -11.26 -12.83 -11.71
N ASP A 38 -11.38 -11.71 -12.42
CA ASP A 38 -12.61 -10.92 -12.54
C ASP A 38 -13.61 -11.61 -13.47
N LYS A 39 -14.88 -11.25 -13.36
CA LYS A 39 -15.96 -11.73 -14.25
C LYS A 39 -15.66 -11.54 -15.75
N ASN A 40 -14.78 -10.59 -16.10
CA ASN A 40 -14.34 -10.31 -17.47
C ASN A 40 -12.90 -10.77 -17.79
N ASN A 41 -12.19 -11.38 -16.83
CA ASN A 41 -10.84 -11.95 -16.95
C ASN A 41 -9.73 -10.98 -17.44
N LYS A 42 -9.81 -9.68 -17.17
CA LYS A 42 -8.88 -8.69 -17.74
C LYS A 42 -7.75 -8.24 -16.81
N ASP A 43 -7.94 -8.03 -15.51
CA ASP A 43 -6.88 -7.37 -14.71
C ASP A 43 -5.66 -8.25 -14.52
N LEU A 44 -5.85 -9.46 -14.01
CA LEU A 44 -4.75 -10.41 -13.83
C LEU A 44 -4.11 -10.77 -15.19
N THR A 45 -4.91 -10.85 -16.25
CA THR A 45 -4.41 -11.09 -17.61
C THR A 45 -3.57 -9.92 -18.12
N ASN A 46 -4.04 -8.68 -17.98
CA ASN A 46 -3.33 -7.46 -18.37
C ASN A 46 -2.05 -7.30 -17.55
N PHE A 47 -2.10 -7.57 -16.25
CA PHE A 47 -0.93 -7.55 -15.39
C PHE A 47 0.10 -8.58 -15.83
N ARG A 48 -0.32 -9.81 -16.13
CA ARG A 48 0.58 -10.84 -16.71
C ARG A 48 1.19 -10.40 -18.05
N GLN A 49 0.47 -9.66 -18.88
CA GLN A 49 1.03 -9.08 -20.12
C GLN A 49 2.08 -8.00 -19.80
N ILE A 50 1.81 -7.11 -18.84
CA ILE A 50 2.79 -6.14 -18.33
C ILE A 50 4.06 -6.88 -17.88
N LEU A 51 3.92 -7.92 -17.06
CA LEU A 51 5.05 -8.69 -16.52
C LEU A 51 5.84 -9.45 -17.60
N ARG A 52 5.20 -9.89 -18.69
CA ARG A 52 5.94 -10.49 -19.83
C ARG A 52 6.88 -9.49 -20.49
N ASN A 53 6.44 -8.24 -20.63
CA ASN A 53 7.24 -7.17 -21.24
C ASN A 53 8.22 -6.51 -20.25
N ARG A 54 7.88 -6.55 -18.96
CA ARG A 54 8.64 -5.95 -17.85
C ARG A 54 8.73 -6.91 -16.65
N PRO A 55 9.49 -8.03 -16.75
CA PRO A 55 9.54 -9.05 -15.71
C PRO A 55 10.03 -8.55 -14.35
N GLN A 56 10.84 -7.49 -14.36
CA GLN A 56 11.37 -6.86 -13.15
C GLN A 56 10.29 -6.21 -12.27
N LEU A 57 9.06 -6.01 -12.77
CA LEU A 57 7.93 -5.46 -12.03
C LEU A 57 7.17 -6.52 -11.22
N LYS A 58 7.62 -7.78 -11.27
CA LYS A 58 7.01 -8.86 -10.48
C LYS A 58 7.15 -8.56 -8.99
N ASN A 59 6.09 -8.83 -8.25
CA ASN A 59 6.13 -8.81 -6.79
C ASN A 59 6.76 -10.12 -6.27
N ASP A 60 7.73 -10.00 -5.37
CA ASP A 60 8.50 -11.16 -4.88
C ASP A 60 7.80 -11.89 -3.72
N ILE A 61 6.78 -11.28 -3.12
CA ILE A 61 6.00 -11.85 -2.02
C ILE A 61 4.87 -12.71 -2.59
N ASN A 62 4.12 -12.18 -3.57
CA ASN A 62 3.04 -12.89 -4.23
C ASN A 62 2.91 -12.43 -5.70
N ASP A 63 2.89 -13.37 -6.65
CA ASP A 63 2.92 -13.07 -8.09
C ASP A 63 1.65 -12.41 -8.64
N LYS A 64 0.59 -12.31 -7.82
CA LYS A 64 -0.66 -11.60 -8.13
C LYS A 64 -0.74 -10.23 -7.48
N PHE A 65 0.23 -9.85 -6.66
CA PHE A 65 0.18 -8.56 -5.96
C PHE A 65 0.58 -7.41 -6.88
N VAL A 66 -0.19 -6.34 -6.75
CA VAL A 66 0.10 -5.03 -7.30
C VAL A 66 0.26 -4.08 -6.12
N ASN A 67 1.51 -3.72 -5.83
CA ASN A 67 1.82 -2.65 -4.88
C ASN A 67 2.08 -1.35 -5.63
N ILE A 68 1.13 -0.42 -5.55
CA ILE A 68 1.21 0.92 -6.15
C ILE A 68 1.70 1.88 -5.08
N GLU A 69 2.81 2.54 -5.33
CA GLU A 69 3.35 3.53 -4.40
C GLU A 69 3.55 4.86 -5.11
N HIS A 70 3.19 5.93 -4.43
CA HIS A 70 3.52 7.29 -4.80
C HIS A 70 4.34 7.92 -3.67
N ASP A 71 5.58 8.31 -3.98
CA ASP A 71 6.51 8.92 -3.05
C ASP A 71 6.76 10.38 -3.46
N VAL A 72 6.71 11.27 -2.48
CA VAL A 72 7.13 12.67 -2.64
C VAL A 72 8.38 12.86 -1.81
N VAL A 73 9.44 13.36 -2.44
CA VAL A 73 10.71 13.63 -1.77
C VAL A 73 11.16 15.04 -2.11
N LYS A 74 11.59 15.82 -1.11
CA LYS A 74 12.30 17.08 -1.36
C LYS A 74 13.79 16.81 -1.41
N ALA A 75 14.45 17.23 -2.49
CA ALA A 75 15.91 17.22 -2.58
C ALA A 75 16.37 18.53 -3.24
N ASN A 76 17.44 19.14 -2.72
CA ASN A 76 18.02 20.38 -3.26
C ASN A 76 16.99 21.52 -3.46
N GLY A 77 16.01 21.63 -2.56
CA GLY A 77 14.94 22.65 -2.65
C GLY A 77 13.81 22.34 -3.64
N CYS A 78 13.93 21.28 -4.44
CA CYS A 78 12.91 20.82 -5.38
C CYS A 78 12.10 19.66 -4.82
N LEU A 79 10.82 19.59 -5.18
CA LEU A 79 9.95 18.45 -4.91
C LEU A 79 9.98 17.49 -6.09
N TYR A 80 10.26 16.23 -5.79
CA TYR A 80 10.24 15.13 -6.74
C TYR A 80 9.08 14.20 -6.38
N SER A 81 8.25 13.87 -7.36
CA SER A 81 7.25 12.82 -7.26
C SER A 81 7.76 11.58 -8.00
N LYS A 82 7.50 10.40 -7.43
CA LYS A 82 7.82 9.11 -8.02
C LYS A 82 6.61 8.21 -7.90
N VAL A 83 6.29 7.50 -8.97
CA VAL A 83 5.34 6.37 -8.92
C VAL A 83 6.10 5.08 -9.08
N MET A 84 5.80 4.10 -8.23
CA MET A 84 6.41 2.78 -8.25
C MET A 84 5.35 1.69 -8.34
N LEU A 85 5.70 0.61 -9.03
CA LEU A 85 4.96 -0.64 -9.04
C LEU A 85 5.87 -1.74 -8.49
N ASN A 86 5.48 -2.36 -7.38
CA ASN A 86 6.27 -3.39 -6.70
C ASN A 86 7.72 -2.93 -6.46
N GLY A 87 7.88 -1.70 -5.93
CA GLY A 87 9.17 -1.09 -5.63
C GLY A 87 10.02 -0.69 -6.84
N LYS A 88 9.48 -0.74 -8.06
CA LYS A 88 10.17 -0.31 -9.28
C LYS A 88 9.56 0.97 -9.84
N LEU A 89 10.41 1.96 -10.12
CA LEU A 89 10.02 3.25 -10.70
C LEU A 89 9.33 3.08 -12.06
N ILE A 90 8.18 3.74 -12.20
CA ILE A 90 7.44 3.88 -13.45
C ILE A 90 7.56 5.33 -13.92
N LEU A 91 8.08 5.54 -15.12
CA LEU A 91 8.32 6.89 -15.65
C LEU A 91 7.08 7.40 -16.40
N PRO A 92 6.80 8.72 -16.39
CA PRO A 92 5.69 9.31 -17.13
C PRO A 92 6.10 9.53 -18.59
N ASN A 93 6.41 8.45 -19.32
CA ASN A 93 6.81 8.51 -20.73
C ASN A 93 5.96 7.57 -21.59
N GLU A 94 6.09 7.65 -22.91
CA GLU A 94 5.32 6.82 -23.86
C GLU A 94 5.49 5.32 -23.61
N ARG A 95 6.71 4.90 -23.23
CA ARG A 95 7.04 3.50 -22.97
C ARG A 95 6.24 2.93 -21.78
N ASP A 96 5.99 3.73 -20.75
CA ASP A 96 5.35 3.29 -19.50
C ASP A 96 3.91 3.78 -19.35
N ASN A 97 3.40 4.55 -20.31
CA ASN A 97 2.03 5.08 -20.27
C ASN A 97 0.96 3.98 -20.18
N TYR A 98 1.19 2.81 -20.79
CA TYR A 98 0.26 1.68 -20.67
C TYR A 98 0.20 1.10 -19.24
N ILE A 99 1.33 1.13 -18.51
CA ILE A 99 1.41 0.73 -17.10
C ILE A 99 0.70 1.77 -16.25
N MET A 100 0.92 3.07 -16.51
CA MET A 100 0.20 4.14 -15.81
C MET A 100 -1.30 4.11 -16.03
N SER A 101 -1.74 3.82 -17.24
CA SER A 101 -3.15 3.64 -17.55
C SER A 101 -3.75 2.46 -16.76
N PHE A 102 -3.00 1.37 -16.65
CA PHE A 102 -3.39 0.20 -15.84
C PHE A 102 -3.51 0.55 -14.35
N LEU A 103 -2.49 1.18 -13.74
CA LEU A 103 -2.52 1.53 -12.31
C LEU A 103 -3.66 2.51 -11.99
N LYS A 104 -3.86 3.55 -12.80
CA LYS A 104 -4.99 4.48 -12.65
C LYS A 104 -6.34 3.76 -12.75
N GLY A 105 -6.47 2.83 -13.70
CA GLY A 105 -7.69 2.04 -13.86
C GLY A 105 -8.02 1.21 -12.61
N LEU A 106 -7.00 0.61 -11.98
CA LEU A 106 -7.16 -0.12 -10.72
C LEU A 106 -7.59 0.82 -9.58
N VAL A 107 -6.84 1.89 -9.33
CA VAL A 107 -7.13 2.82 -8.22
C VAL A 107 -8.50 3.49 -8.39
N ASN A 108 -8.85 3.90 -9.61
CA ASN A 108 -10.16 4.47 -9.90
C ASN A 108 -11.29 3.47 -9.60
N ARG A 109 -11.10 2.18 -9.88
CA ARG A 109 -12.08 1.16 -9.51
C ARG A 109 -12.20 1.00 -8.01
N VAL A 110 -11.08 0.91 -7.28
CA VAL A 110 -11.10 0.84 -5.80
C VAL A 110 -11.88 2.01 -5.19
N GLN A 111 -11.63 3.22 -5.66
CA GLN A 111 -12.36 4.43 -5.24
C GLN A 111 -13.88 4.31 -5.45
N ASN A 112 -14.30 3.68 -6.55
CA ASN A 112 -15.70 3.55 -6.95
C ASN A 112 -16.40 2.27 -6.45
N LEU A 113 -15.67 1.31 -5.85
CA LEU A 113 -16.26 0.11 -5.26
C LEU A 113 -17.21 0.47 -4.11
N LYS A 114 -18.35 -0.23 -4.00
CA LYS A 114 -19.17 -0.14 -2.79
C LYS A 114 -18.47 -0.96 -1.70
N VAL A 115 -18.58 -0.53 -0.45
CA VAL A 115 -17.96 -1.21 0.71
C VAL A 115 -18.28 -2.71 0.72
N LYS A 116 -19.54 -3.08 0.44
CA LYS A 116 -20.00 -4.48 0.37
C LYS A 116 -19.37 -5.33 -0.75
N ASP A 117 -18.76 -4.69 -1.74
CA ASP A 117 -18.17 -5.37 -2.91
C ASP A 117 -16.66 -5.60 -2.71
N PHE A 118 -16.06 -5.06 -1.64
CA PHE A 118 -14.69 -5.40 -1.24
C PHE A 118 -14.64 -6.86 -0.80
N GLN A 119 -13.57 -7.55 -1.23
CA GLN A 119 -13.30 -8.92 -0.82
C GLN A 119 -12.06 -8.90 0.07
N VAL A 120 -12.24 -9.21 1.35
CA VAL A 120 -11.17 -9.30 2.33
C VAL A 120 -11.29 -10.66 3.00
N ASP A 121 -10.21 -11.44 3.03
CA ASP A 121 -10.19 -12.63 3.86
C ASP A 121 -10.20 -12.20 5.33
N PRO A 122 -11.08 -12.78 6.17
CA PRO A 122 -11.17 -12.39 7.57
C PRO A 122 -9.82 -12.37 8.28
N ASP A 123 -9.00 -13.39 8.04
CA ASP A 123 -7.71 -13.59 8.71
C ASP A 123 -6.53 -13.06 7.88
N TYR A 124 -6.76 -12.25 6.85
CA TYR A 124 -5.67 -11.75 6.00
C TYR A 124 -4.64 -10.95 6.79
N HIS A 125 -5.09 -10.12 7.72
CA HIS A 125 -4.27 -9.26 8.58
C HIS A 125 -3.23 -10.02 9.42
N LEU A 126 -3.52 -11.29 9.76
CA LEU A 126 -2.62 -12.20 10.47
C LEU A 126 -1.53 -12.80 9.56
N MET A 127 -1.65 -12.65 8.25
CA MET A 127 -0.71 -13.22 7.28
C MET A 127 0.46 -12.26 7.04
N ARG A 128 1.65 -12.83 6.87
CA ARG A 128 2.86 -12.08 6.51
C ARG A 128 2.67 -11.27 5.22
N GLU A 129 1.89 -11.80 4.28
CA GLU A 129 1.51 -11.14 3.04
C GLU A 129 0.78 -9.80 3.24
N ALA A 130 -0.02 -9.65 4.30
CA ALA A 130 -0.71 -8.39 4.59
C ALA A 130 0.25 -7.31 5.10
N GLN A 131 1.26 -7.71 5.88
CA GLN A 131 2.25 -6.80 6.43
C GLN A 131 3.31 -6.44 5.38
N GLU A 132 4.04 -7.44 4.88
CA GLU A 132 5.14 -7.24 3.93
C GLU A 132 4.63 -6.79 2.55
N GLY A 133 3.42 -7.19 2.17
CA GLY A 133 2.83 -6.82 0.88
C GLY A 133 2.49 -5.34 0.79
N LEU A 134 2.02 -4.74 1.88
CA LEU A 134 1.55 -3.35 1.91
C LEU A 134 2.70 -2.34 1.86
N VAL A 135 3.72 -2.48 2.71
CA VAL A 135 4.91 -1.59 2.68
C VAL A 135 6.05 -2.13 1.80
N TYR A 136 5.80 -3.23 1.09
CA TYR A 136 6.67 -3.92 0.12
C TYR A 136 8.13 -4.11 0.55
N LYS A 137 8.42 -5.28 1.12
CA LYS A 137 9.76 -5.69 1.60
C LYS A 137 10.32 -4.81 2.72
N GLU A 138 9.43 -4.23 3.50
CA GLU A 138 9.75 -3.48 4.70
C GLU A 138 8.96 -4.06 5.87
N ASP A 139 9.47 -3.86 7.09
CA ASP A 139 8.76 -4.24 8.30
C ASP A 139 7.76 -3.14 8.66
N ILE A 140 6.52 -3.53 8.96
CA ILE A 140 5.49 -2.58 9.36
C ILE A 140 5.75 -2.01 10.76
N VAL A 141 6.45 -2.76 11.61
CA VAL A 141 6.78 -2.36 12.99
C VAL A 141 7.69 -1.14 13.00
N ASP A 142 8.62 -1.03 12.04
CA ASP A 142 9.50 0.15 11.86
C ASP A 142 8.72 1.47 11.61
N TYR A 143 7.44 1.37 11.25
CA TYR A 143 6.55 2.52 11.06
C TYR A 143 5.60 2.74 12.23
N LEU A 144 5.38 1.70 13.04
CA LEU A 144 4.63 1.78 14.30
C LEU A 144 5.46 2.46 15.38
N ASP A 145 6.76 2.17 15.45
CA ASP A 145 7.69 2.83 16.38
C ASP A 145 8.23 4.17 15.85
N GLY A 146 7.93 4.50 14.60
CA GLY A 146 8.34 5.76 13.97
C GLY A 146 9.77 5.80 13.44
N SER A 147 10.55 4.71 13.54
CA SER A 147 11.94 4.65 13.09
C SER A 147 12.13 4.89 11.58
N LYS A 148 11.10 4.60 10.77
CA LYS A 148 11.05 4.89 9.31
C LYS A 148 10.01 5.95 8.91
N GLY A 149 9.47 6.68 9.88
CA GLY A 149 8.34 7.59 9.71
C GLY A 149 7.04 7.03 10.27
N GLU A 150 6.02 7.86 10.37
CA GLU A 150 4.78 7.55 11.09
C GLU A 150 3.62 7.35 10.12
N PHE A 151 2.76 6.36 10.38
CA PHE A 151 1.49 6.23 9.68
C PHE A 151 0.55 7.40 9.99
N ASP A 152 -0.08 7.97 8.96
CA ASP A 152 -0.94 9.15 9.12
C ASP A 152 -2.14 8.94 10.06
N ILE A 153 -2.58 7.69 10.21
CA ILE A 153 -3.67 7.29 11.10
C ILE A 153 -3.24 7.26 12.58
N LEU A 154 -1.94 7.11 12.86
CA LEU A 154 -1.40 7.14 14.23
C LEU A 154 -1.05 8.55 14.69
N LYS A 155 -0.89 9.48 13.75
CA LYS A 155 -0.44 10.84 14.04
C LYS A 155 -1.28 11.52 15.12
N GLY A 156 -0.62 11.93 16.20
CA GLY A 156 -1.24 12.64 17.33
C GLY A 156 -2.04 11.76 18.29
N SER A 157 -2.02 10.43 18.12
CA SER A 157 -2.66 9.49 19.03
C SER A 157 -1.84 9.17 20.28
N GLY A 158 -0.52 9.43 20.25
CA GLY A 158 0.42 8.98 21.28
C GLY A 158 0.73 7.48 21.23
N LEU A 159 0.25 6.76 20.20
CA LEU A 159 0.50 5.31 20.05
C LEU A 159 1.90 5.02 19.51
N THR A 160 2.41 5.86 18.61
CA THR A 160 3.75 5.72 18.02
C THR A 160 4.81 5.72 19.12
N GLU A 161 4.75 6.66 20.05
CA GLU A 161 5.67 6.75 21.18
C GLU A 161 5.53 5.57 22.16
N LYS A 162 4.33 5.00 22.28
CA LYS A 162 4.12 3.78 23.08
C LYS A 162 4.73 2.56 22.41
N PHE A 163 4.55 2.41 21.09
CA PHE A 163 5.16 1.32 20.34
C PHE A 163 6.68 1.41 20.39
N ASP A 164 7.26 2.60 20.20
CA ASP A 164 8.71 2.81 20.35
C ASP A 164 9.21 2.40 21.73
N LEU A 165 8.54 2.86 22.79
CA LEU A 165 8.86 2.48 24.15
C LEU A 165 8.85 0.94 24.32
N TYR A 166 7.82 0.25 23.84
CA TYR A 166 7.69 -1.20 24.03
C TYR A 166 8.60 -2.05 23.14
N PHE A 167 8.91 -1.61 21.92
CA PHE A 167 9.76 -2.37 21.00
C PHE A 167 11.25 -2.10 21.19
N ASN A 168 11.63 -0.88 21.58
CA ASN A 168 13.01 -0.41 21.49
C ASN A 168 13.67 -0.09 22.84
N ASP A 169 12.93 0.03 23.95
CA ASP A 169 13.53 0.27 25.27
C ASP A 169 14.06 -1.03 25.90
N PRO A 170 15.38 -1.22 26.01
CA PRO A 170 15.96 -2.46 26.56
C PRO A 170 15.74 -2.62 28.06
N THR A 171 15.26 -1.58 28.76
CA THR A 171 14.98 -1.62 30.21
C THR A 171 13.59 -2.16 30.52
N ILE A 172 12.71 -2.23 29.52
CA ILE A 172 11.37 -2.78 29.67
C ILE A 172 11.42 -4.29 29.53
N GLN A 173 10.91 -4.97 30.56
CA GLN A 173 10.58 -6.39 30.49
C GLN A 173 9.08 -6.53 30.48
N LEU A 174 8.54 -6.89 29.33
CA LEU A 174 7.12 -7.15 29.19
C LEU A 174 6.76 -8.47 29.84
N SER A 175 5.56 -8.50 30.44
CA SER A 175 4.96 -9.76 30.83
C SER A 175 4.42 -10.47 29.58
N GLU A 176 4.31 -11.79 29.61
CA GLU A 176 3.71 -12.56 28.50
C GLU A 176 2.35 -12.00 28.06
N LYS A 177 1.54 -11.55 29.03
CA LYS A 177 0.25 -10.92 28.78
C LYS A 177 0.35 -9.57 28.06
N ASP A 178 1.39 -8.78 28.34
CA ASP A 178 1.57 -7.48 27.71
C ASP A 178 2.23 -7.62 26.33
N ASP A 179 3.10 -8.62 26.14
CA ASP A 179 3.59 -9.05 24.82
C ASP A 179 2.42 -9.46 23.92
N GLU A 180 1.49 -10.28 24.43
CA GLU A 180 0.30 -10.70 23.68
C GLU A 180 -0.57 -9.51 23.27
N LYS A 181 -0.78 -8.53 24.16
CA LYS A 181 -1.51 -7.30 23.82
C LYS A 181 -0.80 -6.47 22.77
N LEU A 182 0.52 -6.37 22.84
CA LEU A 182 1.33 -5.63 21.88
C LEU A 182 1.19 -6.26 20.49
N PHE A 183 1.32 -7.59 20.41
CA PHE A 183 1.09 -8.35 19.18
C PHE A 183 -0.32 -8.13 18.63
N ASN A 184 -1.35 -8.27 19.46
CA ASN A 184 -2.74 -8.04 19.06
C ASN A 184 -2.97 -6.60 18.57
N SER A 185 -2.27 -5.62 19.16
CA SER A 185 -2.36 -4.23 18.72
C SER A 185 -1.74 -4.01 17.33
N VAL A 186 -0.63 -4.68 17.01
CA VAL A 186 -0.04 -4.67 15.67
C VAL A 186 -1.01 -5.31 14.67
N ASP A 187 -1.62 -6.43 15.05
CA ASP A 187 -2.57 -7.15 14.20
C ASP A 187 -3.84 -6.32 13.91
N GLU A 188 -4.46 -5.76 14.94
CA GLU A 188 -5.60 -4.84 14.82
C GLU A 188 -5.24 -3.64 13.93
N PHE A 189 -4.02 -3.13 14.05
CA PHE A 189 -3.55 -2.04 13.19
C PHE A 189 -3.47 -2.47 11.72
N VAL A 190 -2.89 -3.63 11.42
CA VAL A 190 -2.85 -4.18 10.06
C VAL A 190 -4.26 -4.40 9.51
N ALA A 191 -5.19 -4.86 10.35
CA ALA A 191 -6.60 -5.01 9.98
C ALA A 191 -7.23 -3.68 9.56
N VAL A 192 -6.97 -2.59 10.27
CA VAL A 192 -7.45 -1.24 9.92
C VAL A 192 -6.91 -0.78 8.57
N LEU A 193 -5.64 -1.06 8.25
CA LEU A 193 -5.07 -0.70 6.95
C LEU A 193 -5.71 -1.43 5.76
N HIS A 194 -6.37 -2.56 6.02
CA HIS A 194 -7.11 -3.36 5.04
C HIS A 194 -8.63 -3.21 5.18
N ASP A 195 -9.11 -2.36 6.09
CA ASP A 195 -10.53 -2.11 6.28
C ASP A 195 -11.14 -1.47 5.01
N PRO A 196 -12.22 -2.05 4.45
CA PRO A 196 -12.85 -1.53 3.23
C PRO A 196 -13.28 -0.06 3.30
N LEU A 197 -13.73 0.43 4.46
CA LEU A 197 -14.16 1.81 4.61
C LEU A 197 -12.95 2.75 4.61
N TYR A 198 -11.90 2.41 5.37
CA TYR A 198 -10.64 3.15 5.37
C TYR A 198 -10.02 3.21 3.96
N VAL A 199 -9.84 2.06 3.31
CA VAL A 199 -9.27 1.96 1.96
C VAL A 199 -10.07 2.80 0.96
N LYS A 200 -11.40 2.70 0.97
CA LYS A 200 -12.26 3.45 0.05
C LYS A 200 -12.11 4.96 0.23
N GLN A 201 -12.10 5.45 1.47
CA GLN A 201 -11.96 6.88 1.76
C GLN A 201 -10.61 7.41 1.24
N ARG A 202 -9.55 6.62 1.40
CA ARG A 202 -8.18 7.02 1.09
C ARG A 202 -7.77 6.81 -0.36
N ALA A 203 -8.43 5.91 -1.11
CA ALA A 203 -8.18 5.68 -2.53
C ALA A 203 -8.28 6.95 -3.39
N SER A 204 -9.10 7.93 -2.97
CA SER A 204 -9.22 9.23 -3.63
C SER A 204 -7.90 10.03 -3.67
N LEU A 205 -7.07 9.94 -2.63
CA LEU A 205 -5.77 10.58 -2.59
C LEU A 205 -4.81 9.94 -3.59
N MET A 206 -4.74 8.60 -3.61
CA MET A 206 -3.90 7.88 -4.57
C MET A 206 -4.31 8.20 -6.03
N ASP A 207 -5.61 8.25 -6.32
CA ASP A 207 -6.11 8.61 -7.66
C ASP A 207 -5.67 10.02 -8.08
N ALA A 208 -5.77 11.00 -7.16
CA ALA A 208 -5.33 12.37 -7.40
C ALA A 208 -3.82 12.46 -7.66
N LEU A 209 -3.01 11.71 -6.90
CA LEU A 209 -1.55 11.66 -7.03
C LEU A 209 -1.11 11.01 -8.36
N LEU A 210 -1.74 9.91 -8.77
CA LEU A 210 -1.44 9.29 -10.06
C LEU A 210 -1.84 10.18 -11.25
N LYS A 211 -2.92 10.96 -11.12
CA LYS A 211 -3.33 11.94 -12.14
C LYS A 211 -2.35 13.09 -12.25
N SER A 212 -1.86 13.63 -11.14
CA SER A 212 -0.88 14.72 -11.17
C SER A 212 0.44 14.25 -11.76
N TYR A 213 0.89 13.03 -11.45
CA TYR A 213 2.17 12.50 -11.95
C TYR A 213 2.28 12.46 -13.48
N THR A 214 1.19 12.16 -14.19
CA THR A 214 1.21 12.16 -15.66
C THR A 214 1.02 13.52 -16.29
N ASN A 215 0.58 14.51 -15.51
CA ASN A 215 0.41 15.89 -15.98
C ASN A 215 1.68 16.72 -15.75
N ILE A 216 2.71 16.17 -15.12
CA ILE A 216 4.06 16.73 -15.10
C ILE A 216 4.60 16.56 -16.52
N ASP A 217 4.56 17.66 -17.28
CA ASP A 217 4.81 17.77 -18.72
C ASP A 217 5.66 16.66 -19.36
N ALA A 218 5.04 15.93 -20.28
CA ALA A 218 5.70 15.30 -21.44
C ALA A 218 6.08 16.37 -22.49
N GLY A 219 6.53 17.53 -22.02
CA GLY A 219 6.73 18.77 -22.76
C GLY A 219 8.12 19.34 -22.53
N SER A 220 9.13 18.65 -23.09
CA SER A 220 10.36 19.22 -23.65
C SER A 220 11.25 18.10 -24.17
#